data_AF-A0A6C0AMT6-F1
#
_entry.id   AF-A0A6C0AMT6-F1
#
_cell.length_a   1.000
_cell.length_b   1.000
_cell.length_c   1.000
_cell.angle_alpha   90.00
_cell.angle_beta   90.00
_cell.angle_gamma   90.00
#
_symmetry.space_group_name_H-M   'P 1'
#
loop_
_entity.id
_entity.type
_entity.pdbx_description
1 polymer ?
#
loop_
_entity_poly.entity_id
_entity_poly.type
_entity_poly.pdbx_seq_one_letter_code
_entity_poly.pdbx_strand_id
1 'polypeptide(L)'
;MEDNELIFDMYKKIDEKLNKIIQRQDDFELRLESLEAKRNEIYYQKFLEKRLGATHKRTIYGITDLSTKDEHVEIKQWRDYKTALGQLLSYNFKDTKNLCVYFFGTIKDEQKTNIIDLFKSKNIKVYEFIDTLQGIVINCLFNYNNNEKDKLNFYKWLEQNIIYKENELLQLKDICQLYLNKNDIHSSISTKYRQEVEMYIKETYKNLKCEYGVVMLNAKQYKGWKHLYIKNE
;
A
#
# COMPACT_ATOMS: atom_id res chain seq x y z
N MET A 1 66.87 -11.52 -21.63
CA MET A 1 66.92 -10.23 -20.91
C MET A 1 65.79 -9.33 -21.40
N GLU A 2 65.58 -9.22 -22.71
CA GLU A 2 64.48 -8.48 -23.34
C GLU A 2 63.06 -8.91 -22.89
N ASP A 3 62.80 -10.22 -22.72
CA ASP A 3 61.45 -10.68 -22.29
C ASP A 3 61.06 -10.22 -20.88
N ASN A 4 62.02 -10.13 -19.96
CA ASN A 4 61.77 -9.63 -18.61
C ASN A 4 61.49 -8.13 -18.60
N GLU A 5 62.12 -7.39 -19.52
CA GLU A 5 61.93 -5.96 -19.68
C GLU A 5 60.55 -5.65 -20.26
N LEU A 6 60.11 -6.45 -21.25
CA LEU A 6 58.78 -6.35 -21.85
C LEU A 6 57.66 -6.65 -20.85
N ILE A 7 57.85 -7.68 -20.01
CA ILE A 7 56.92 -8.04 -18.93
C ILE A 7 56.83 -6.91 -17.89
N PHE A 8 57.97 -6.35 -17.49
CA PHE A 8 58.02 -5.24 -16.54
C PHE A 8 57.27 -4.00 -17.07
N ASP A 9 57.48 -3.66 -18.34
CA ASP A 9 56.81 -2.54 -19.00
C ASP A 9 55.29 -2.74 -19.11
N MET A 10 54.85 -3.98 -19.30
CA MET A 10 53.44 -4.35 -19.32
C MET A 10 52.81 -4.22 -17.92
N TYR A 11 53.48 -4.67 -16.85
CA TYR A 11 53.01 -4.50 -15.48
C TYR A 11 52.85 -3.02 -15.12
N LYS A 12 53.83 -2.18 -15.49
CA LYS A 12 53.77 -0.74 -15.26
C LYS A 12 52.54 -0.09 -15.94
N LYS A 13 52.25 -0.47 -17.19
CA LYS A 13 51.07 0.02 -17.92
C LYS A 13 49.75 -0.45 -17.30
N ILE A 14 49.71 -1.67 -16.77
CA ILE A 14 48.53 -2.19 -16.07
C ILE A 14 48.32 -1.41 -14.78
N ASP A 15 49.37 -1.20 -14.00
CA ASP A 15 49.31 -0.48 -12.72
C ASP A 15 48.88 0.98 -12.92
N GLU A 16 49.40 1.67 -13.94
CA GLU A 16 48.95 3.01 -14.33
C GLU A 16 47.46 3.06 -14.72
N LYS A 17 46.95 2.02 -15.40
CA LYS A 17 45.52 1.93 -15.72
C LYS A 17 44.68 1.65 -14.49
N LEU A 18 45.15 0.79 -13.58
CA LEU A 18 44.46 0.47 -12.33
C LEU A 18 44.30 1.72 -11.47
N ASN A 19 45.39 2.47 -11.29
CA ASN A 19 45.40 3.72 -10.53
C ASN A 19 44.44 4.77 -11.12
N LYS A 20 44.34 4.85 -12.46
CA LYS A 20 43.36 5.71 -13.14
C LYS A 20 41.91 5.28 -12.93
N ILE A 21 41.66 3.97 -12.80
CA ILE A 21 40.31 3.44 -12.53
C ILE A 21 39.93 3.75 -11.08
N ILE A 22 40.84 3.52 -10.14
CA ILE A 22 40.63 3.81 -8.71
C ILE A 22 40.32 5.30 -8.51
N GLN A 23 41.14 6.19 -9.08
CA GLN A 23 40.87 7.65 -9.00
C GLN A 23 39.51 8.05 -9.56
N ARG A 24 39.05 7.39 -10.64
CA ARG A 24 37.72 7.67 -11.20
C ARG A 24 36.63 7.16 -10.27
N GLN A 25 36.82 6.00 -9.65
CA GLN A 25 35.88 5.46 -8.69
C GLN A 25 35.72 6.39 -7.49
N ASP A 26 36.83 6.92 -6.94
CA ASP A 26 36.82 7.88 -5.85
C ASP A 26 36.10 9.20 -6.22
N ASP A 27 36.33 9.74 -7.42
CA ASP A 27 35.60 10.93 -7.92
C ASP A 27 34.10 10.66 -8.12
N PHE A 28 33.73 9.44 -8.52
CA PHE A 28 32.32 9.05 -8.61
C PHE A 28 31.66 8.93 -7.24
N GLU A 29 32.34 8.33 -6.26
CA GLU A 29 31.84 8.22 -4.88
C GLU A 29 31.65 9.60 -4.25
N LEU A 30 32.63 10.51 -4.39
CA LEU A 30 32.51 11.89 -3.91
C LEU A 30 31.37 12.67 -4.56
N ARG A 31 31.11 12.45 -5.86
CA ARG A 31 29.96 13.05 -6.56
C ARG A 31 28.64 12.44 -6.11
N LEU A 32 28.61 11.13 -5.85
CA LEU A 32 27.44 10.44 -5.32
C LEU A 32 27.10 10.99 -3.93
N GLU A 33 28.07 11.08 -3.03
CA GLU A 33 27.91 11.68 -1.69
C GLU A 33 27.45 13.14 -1.77
N SER A 34 28.01 13.94 -2.68
CA SER A 34 27.59 15.32 -2.92
C SER A 34 26.15 15.44 -3.45
N LEU A 35 25.70 14.46 -4.24
CA LEU A 35 24.33 14.38 -4.75
C LEU A 35 23.35 13.91 -3.67
N GLU A 36 23.70 12.88 -2.90
CA GLU A 36 22.92 12.39 -1.76
C GLU A 36 22.76 13.49 -0.70
N ALA A 37 23.81 14.25 -0.41
CA ALA A 37 23.77 15.38 0.51
C ALA A 37 22.84 16.52 0.06
N LYS A 38 22.51 16.61 -1.24
CA LYS A 38 21.62 17.64 -1.79
C LYS A 38 20.16 17.19 -1.96
N ARG A 39 19.88 15.89 -1.99
CA ARG A 39 18.53 15.36 -2.24
C ARG A 39 17.76 15.20 -0.93
N ASN A 40 17.21 16.31 -0.45
CA ASN A 40 16.32 16.34 0.70
C ASN A 40 14.85 16.12 0.29
N GLU A 41 13.95 16.10 1.28
CA GLU A 41 12.50 15.91 1.08
C GLU A 41 11.92 16.84 -0.01
N ILE A 42 12.34 18.11 -0.02
CA ILE A 42 11.89 19.13 -1.00
C ILE A 42 12.27 18.75 -2.42
N TYR A 43 13.43 18.12 -2.62
CA TYR A 43 13.85 17.67 -3.94
C TYR A 43 12.92 16.56 -4.47
N TYR A 44 12.63 15.55 -3.66
CA TYR A 44 11.73 14.45 -4.05
C TYR A 44 10.28 14.92 -4.22
N GLN A 45 9.82 15.87 -3.41
CA GLN A 45 8.53 16.55 -3.60
C GLN A 45 8.46 17.15 -5.02
N LYS A 46 9.40 18.02 -5.40
CA LYS A 46 9.44 18.65 -6.74
C LYS A 46 9.54 17.64 -7.88
N PHE A 47 10.26 16.54 -7.68
CA PHE A 47 10.34 15.46 -8.66
C PHE A 47 8.97 14.80 -8.87
N LEU A 48 8.28 14.46 -7.78
CA LEU A 48 7.00 13.76 -7.84
C LEU A 48 5.87 14.66 -8.35
N GLU A 49 5.90 15.97 -8.04
CA GLU A 49 5.00 16.98 -8.61
C GLU A 49 4.99 16.96 -10.15
N LYS A 50 6.19 17.05 -10.74
CA LYS A 50 6.36 17.04 -12.21
C LYS A 50 5.86 15.75 -12.83
N ARG A 51 6.07 14.62 -12.14
CA ARG A 51 5.72 13.29 -12.64
C ARG A 51 4.23 12.99 -12.56
N LEU A 52 3.57 13.40 -11.47
CA LEU A 52 2.16 13.12 -11.22
C LEU A 52 1.20 14.18 -11.76
N GLY A 53 1.72 15.33 -12.23
CA GLY A 53 0.88 16.47 -12.61
C GLY A 53 0.07 17.04 -11.43
N ALA A 54 0.58 16.85 -10.21
CA ALA A 54 -0.08 17.23 -8.96
C ALA A 54 0.27 18.68 -8.57
N THR A 55 -0.63 19.35 -7.86
CA THR A 55 -0.39 20.67 -7.26
C THR A 55 -0.50 20.57 -5.74
N HIS A 56 0.37 21.28 -5.01
CA HIS A 56 0.30 21.40 -3.56
C HIS A 56 -1.14 21.75 -3.11
N LYS A 57 -1.71 20.99 -2.18
CA LYS A 57 -2.97 21.38 -1.52
C LYS A 57 -2.75 21.48 -0.02
N ARG A 58 -2.87 22.70 0.53
CA ARG A 58 -3.00 22.90 1.98
C ARG A 58 -4.30 22.25 2.44
N THR A 59 -4.24 21.42 3.47
CA THR A 59 -5.44 20.91 4.16
C THR A 59 -5.62 21.63 5.49
N ILE A 60 -6.84 21.57 6.03
CA ILE A 60 -7.27 22.19 7.30
C ILE A 60 -6.54 21.67 8.55
N TYR A 61 -5.74 20.59 8.45
CA TYR A 61 -5.04 19.95 9.58
C TYR A 61 -3.51 19.88 9.40
N GLY A 62 -2.97 20.41 8.29
CA GLY A 62 -1.54 20.43 7.99
C GLY A 62 -1.24 20.51 6.49
N ILE A 63 0.05 20.66 6.17
CA ILE A 63 0.55 20.59 4.79
C ILE A 63 0.84 19.11 4.50
N THR A 64 0.00 18.45 3.71
CA THR A 64 0.39 17.20 3.03
C THR A 64 1.46 17.54 2.01
N ASP A 65 2.52 16.73 1.92
CA ASP A 65 3.59 16.97 0.94
C ASP A 65 3.01 17.06 -0.48
N LEU A 66 2.15 16.12 -0.85
CA LEU A 66 1.35 16.18 -2.07
C LEU A 66 -0.07 15.61 -1.84
N SER A 67 -1.08 16.20 -2.49
CA SER A 67 -2.44 15.68 -2.46
C SER A 67 -3.04 15.77 -3.85
N THR A 68 -3.44 14.65 -4.41
CA THR A 68 -4.15 14.57 -5.70
C THR A 68 -5.66 14.56 -5.46
N LYS A 69 -6.47 14.39 -6.51
CA LYS A 69 -7.90 14.17 -6.34
C LYS A 69 -8.20 12.90 -5.53
N ASP A 70 -7.37 11.87 -5.71
CA ASP A 70 -7.67 10.52 -5.26
C ASP A 70 -6.78 10.07 -4.08
N GLU A 71 -5.66 10.77 -3.83
CA GLU A 71 -4.62 10.31 -2.89
C GLU A 71 -4.03 11.44 -2.04
N HIS A 72 -3.68 11.11 -0.79
CA HIS A 72 -2.75 11.87 0.04
C HIS A 72 -1.38 11.19 0.02
N VAL A 73 -0.36 11.98 -0.23
CA VAL A 73 1.02 11.52 -0.41
C VAL A 73 1.91 12.22 0.61
N GLU A 74 2.66 11.42 1.36
CA GLU A 74 3.70 11.88 2.29
C GLU A 74 5.06 11.35 1.83
N ILE A 75 6.09 12.19 1.88
CA ILE A 75 7.45 11.87 1.47
C ILE A 75 8.36 12.03 2.69
N LYS A 76 9.01 10.95 3.13
CA LYS A 76 9.89 11.02 4.31
C LYS A 76 11.12 10.14 4.14
N GLN A 77 12.15 10.40 4.95
CA GLN A 77 13.23 9.42 5.10
C GLN A 77 12.68 8.18 5.79
N TRP A 78 13.26 7.02 5.49
CA TRP A 78 12.90 5.76 6.15
C TRP A 78 12.90 5.83 7.68
N ARG A 79 13.87 6.55 8.27
CA ARG A 79 13.97 6.73 9.73
C ARG A 79 12.80 7.51 10.35
N ASP A 80 12.12 8.34 9.55
CA ASP A 80 11.05 9.23 9.97
C ASP A 80 9.65 8.63 9.73
N TYR A 81 9.57 7.31 9.53
CA TYR A 81 8.34 6.59 9.20
C TYR A 81 7.20 6.79 10.21
N LYS A 82 7.49 6.98 11.50
CA LYS A 82 6.47 7.21 12.53
C LYS A 82 5.76 8.54 12.31
N THR A 83 6.51 9.56 11.94
CA THR A 83 6.00 10.89 11.64
C THR A 83 5.12 10.82 10.38
N ALA A 84 5.60 10.16 9.32
CA ALA A 84 4.83 9.95 8.09
C ALA A 84 3.48 9.26 8.37
N LEU A 85 3.51 8.19 9.18
CA LEU A 85 2.32 7.44 9.56
C LEU A 85 1.32 8.32 10.33
N GLY A 86 1.80 9.08 11.32
CA GLY A 86 0.97 9.98 12.12
C GLY A 86 0.29 11.05 11.25
N GLN A 87 1.03 11.66 10.32
CA GLN A 87 0.51 12.66 9.40
C GLN A 87 -0.55 12.08 8.47
N LEU A 88 -0.26 10.96 7.78
CA LEU A 88 -1.19 10.31 6.86
C LEU A 88 -2.50 9.89 7.54
N LEU A 89 -2.42 9.30 8.73
CA LEU A 89 -3.62 8.91 9.48
C LEU A 89 -4.43 10.13 9.94
N SER A 90 -3.76 11.22 10.34
CA SER A 90 -4.42 12.46 10.75
C SER A 90 -5.15 13.12 9.58
N TYR A 91 -4.55 13.14 8.38
CA TYR A 91 -5.16 13.70 7.18
C TYR A 91 -6.39 12.90 6.72
N ASN A 92 -6.39 11.59 6.91
CA ASN A 92 -7.52 10.73 6.54
C ASN A 92 -8.70 10.80 7.50
N PHE A 93 -8.58 11.45 8.66
CA PHE A 93 -9.64 11.46 9.67
C PHE A 93 -10.97 12.06 9.16
N LYS A 94 -10.92 12.92 8.13
CA LYS A 94 -12.10 13.51 7.47
C LYS A 94 -12.06 13.41 5.94
N ASP A 95 -11.19 12.57 5.40
CA ASP A 95 -11.05 12.38 3.95
C ASP A 95 -11.17 10.89 3.60
N THR A 96 -11.59 10.59 2.37
CA THR A 96 -11.77 9.22 1.87
C THR A 96 -10.69 8.83 0.84
N LYS A 97 -9.67 9.66 0.70
CA LYS A 97 -8.57 9.44 -0.25
C LYS A 97 -7.71 8.24 0.12
N ASN A 98 -7.03 7.71 -0.89
CA ASN A 98 -6.00 6.71 -0.68
C ASN A 98 -4.79 7.33 0.02
N LEU A 99 -4.16 6.59 0.92
CA LEU A 99 -2.95 7.05 1.59
C LEU A 99 -1.74 6.43 0.91
N CYS A 100 -0.72 7.25 0.70
CA CYS A 100 0.49 6.85 0.03
C CYS A 100 1.71 7.46 0.72
N VAL A 101 2.74 6.65 0.93
CA VAL A 101 4.03 7.10 1.42
C VAL A 101 5.12 6.79 0.41
N TYR A 102 6.03 7.73 0.22
CA TYR A 102 7.28 7.53 -0.51
C TYR A 102 8.46 7.70 0.44
N PHE A 103 9.27 6.66 0.57
CA PHE A 103 10.48 6.70 1.37
C PHE A 103 11.72 7.00 0.54
N PHE A 104 12.69 7.65 1.16
CA PHE A 104 14.05 7.83 0.61
C PHE A 104 15.12 7.64 1.69
N GLY A 105 16.38 7.59 1.27
CA GLY A 105 17.52 7.33 2.15
C GLY A 105 17.71 5.85 2.47
N THR A 106 18.56 5.57 3.46
CA THR A 106 18.94 4.20 3.83
C THR A 106 18.37 3.78 5.17
N ILE A 107 18.08 2.48 5.31
CA ILE A 107 17.68 1.83 6.56
C ILE A 107 18.06 0.34 6.47
N LYS A 108 18.16 -0.34 7.62
CA LYS A 108 18.44 -1.78 7.65
C LYS A 108 17.27 -2.58 7.04
N ASP A 109 17.57 -3.64 6.28
CA ASP A 109 16.55 -4.43 5.57
C ASP A 109 15.47 -5.04 6.47
N GLU A 110 15.86 -5.52 7.65
CA GLU A 110 14.92 -6.03 8.65
C GLU A 110 13.94 -4.94 9.11
N GLN A 111 14.46 -3.74 9.41
CA GLN A 111 13.64 -2.59 9.80
C GLN A 111 12.74 -2.14 8.64
N LYS A 112 13.28 -2.12 7.42
CA LYS A 112 12.54 -1.80 6.20
C LYS A 112 11.32 -2.71 6.03
N THR A 113 11.51 -4.02 6.20
CA THR A 113 10.46 -5.03 6.11
C THR A 113 9.37 -4.77 7.15
N ASN A 114 9.77 -4.57 8.42
CA ASN A 114 8.83 -4.26 9.51
C ASN A 114 8.04 -2.97 9.27
N ILE A 115 8.67 -1.93 8.72
CA ILE A 115 8.00 -0.67 8.37
C ILE A 115 7.00 -0.90 7.23
N ILE A 116 7.39 -1.62 6.18
CA ILE A 116 6.49 -1.93 5.07
C ILE A 116 5.25 -2.67 5.59
N ASP A 117 5.42 -3.67 6.45
CA ASP A 117 4.29 -4.45 7.00
C ASP A 117 3.39 -3.63 7.93
N LEU A 118 3.97 -2.70 8.69
CA LEU A 118 3.20 -1.72 9.46
C LEU A 118 2.29 -0.88 8.54
N PHE A 119 2.83 -0.32 7.46
CA PHE A 119 2.05 0.51 6.52
C PHE A 119 1.00 -0.30 5.74
N LYS A 120 1.34 -1.55 5.36
CA LYS A 120 0.39 -2.52 4.80
C LYS A 120 -0.80 -2.76 5.72
N SER A 121 -0.57 -2.97 7.02
CA SER A 121 -1.64 -3.19 8.00
C SER A 121 -2.62 -2.01 8.11
N LYS A 122 -2.20 -0.82 7.68
CA LYS A 122 -3.00 0.41 7.64
C LYS A 122 -3.53 0.74 6.25
N ASN A 123 -3.30 -0.11 5.25
CA ASN A 123 -3.67 0.09 3.85
C ASN A 123 -3.08 1.36 3.25
N ILE A 124 -1.84 1.66 3.60
CA ILE A 124 -1.10 2.78 3.04
C ILE A 124 -0.19 2.22 1.96
N LYS A 125 -0.29 2.75 0.74
CA LYS A 125 0.61 2.37 -0.37
C LYS A 125 2.04 2.79 -0.04
N VAL A 126 3.02 1.94 -0.34
CA VAL A 126 4.42 2.18 -0.01
C VAL A 126 5.26 2.16 -1.27
N TYR A 127 5.97 3.26 -1.50
CA TYR A 127 6.94 3.42 -2.57
C TYR A 127 8.29 3.82 -2.01
N GLU A 128 9.33 3.65 -2.81
CA GLU A 128 10.69 4.05 -2.49
C GLU A 128 11.32 4.77 -3.67
N PHE A 129 12.00 5.88 -3.38
CA PHE A 129 12.92 6.51 -4.32
C PHE A 129 14.26 5.80 -4.28
N ILE A 130 14.73 5.39 -5.44
CA ILE A 130 16.06 4.83 -5.66
C ILE A 130 16.83 5.81 -6.55
N ASP A 131 17.84 6.44 -5.97
CA ASP A 131 18.74 7.30 -6.73
C ASP A 131 19.68 6.45 -7.59
N THR A 132 19.73 6.76 -8.88
CA THR A 132 20.64 6.13 -9.83
C THR A 132 21.45 7.19 -10.57
N LEU A 133 22.50 6.76 -11.29
CA LEU A 133 23.28 7.65 -12.14
C LEU A 133 22.44 8.32 -13.24
N GLN A 134 21.35 7.67 -13.67
CA GLN A 134 20.46 8.16 -14.72
C GLN A 134 19.29 9.01 -14.19
N GLY A 135 19.13 9.14 -12.87
CA GLY A 135 18.07 9.93 -12.26
C GLY A 135 17.47 9.28 -11.01
N ILE A 136 16.14 9.33 -10.91
CA ILE A 136 15.40 8.74 -9.79
C ILE A 136 14.47 7.67 -10.36
N VAL A 137 14.57 6.48 -9.80
CA VAL A 137 13.64 5.38 -10.04
C VAL A 137 12.68 5.30 -8.85
N ILE A 138 11.40 5.04 -9.12
CA ILE A 138 10.40 4.78 -8.08
C ILE A 138 10.14 3.28 -8.06
N ASN A 139 10.40 2.64 -6.93
CA ASN A 139 10.05 1.26 -6.68
C ASN A 139 8.71 1.18 -5.91
N CYS A 140 7.82 0.29 -6.33
CA CYS A 140 6.56 0.02 -5.64
C CYS A 140 6.76 -1.15 -4.69
N LEU A 141 6.77 -0.89 -3.39
CA LEU A 141 6.99 -1.91 -2.36
C LEU A 141 5.67 -2.51 -1.88
N PHE A 142 4.58 -1.73 -1.92
CA PHE A 142 3.23 -2.22 -1.67
C PHE A 142 2.19 -1.30 -2.33
N ASN A 143 1.26 -1.92 -3.05
CA ASN A 143 0.07 -1.26 -3.57
C ASN A 143 -1.07 -2.28 -3.53
N TYR A 144 -2.17 -1.95 -2.86
CA TYR A 144 -3.34 -2.81 -2.86
C TYR A 144 -4.06 -2.69 -4.21
N ASN A 145 -4.46 -3.81 -4.79
CA ASN A 145 -5.34 -3.79 -5.95
C ASN A 145 -6.74 -3.32 -5.50
N ASN A 146 -7.50 -2.62 -6.36
CA ASN A 146 -8.86 -2.16 -6.01
C ASN A 146 -9.75 -3.29 -5.45
N ASN A 147 -9.56 -4.52 -5.93
CA ASN A 147 -10.24 -5.71 -5.43
C ASN A 147 -9.95 -6.02 -3.95
N GLU A 148 -8.74 -5.78 -3.46
CA GLU A 148 -8.34 -6.04 -2.07
C GLU A 148 -8.88 -4.97 -1.12
N LYS A 149 -8.89 -3.70 -1.55
CA LYS A 149 -9.53 -2.61 -0.80
C LYS A 149 -11.03 -2.83 -0.69
N ASP A 150 -11.69 -3.18 -1.80
CA ASP A 150 -13.11 -3.48 -1.82
C ASP A 150 -13.45 -4.67 -0.90
N LYS A 151 -12.60 -5.70 -0.91
CA LYS A 151 -12.73 -6.85 -0.02
C LYS A 151 -12.59 -6.44 1.45
N LEU A 152 -11.53 -5.72 1.81
CA LEU A 152 -11.33 -5.29 3.20
C LEU A 152 -12.47 -4.38 3.70
N ASN A 153 -12.90 -3.41 2.89
CA ASN A 153 -14.02 -2.55 3.24
C ASN A 153 -15.31 -3.34 3.45
N PHE A 154 -15.54 -4.37 2.62
CA PHE A 154 -16.69 -5.24 2.78
C PHE A 154 -16.62 -6.04 4.08
N TYR A 155 -15.47 -6.64 4.42
CA TYR A 155 -15.33 -7.39 5.67
C TYR A 155 -15.54 -6.52 6.92
N LYS A 156 -14.99 -5.29 6.92
CA LYS A 156 -15.25 -4.32 8.01
C LYS A 156 -16.74 -3.98 8.13
N TRP A 157 -17.42 -3.82 7.00
CA TRP A 157 -18.87 -3.60 7.00
C TRP A 157 -19.61 -4.82 7.56
N LEU A 158 -19.25 -6.05 7.18
CA LEU A 158 -19.86 -7.27 7.73
C LEU A 158 -19.67 -7.35 9.25
N GLU A 159 -18.48 -7.08 9.76
CA GLU A 159 -18.16 -7.09 11.20
C GLU A 159 -19.02 -6.09 11.99
N GLN A 160 -19.27 -4.90 11.41
CA GLN A 160 -20.05 -3.85 12.07
C GLN A 160 -21.57 -4.09 12.00
N ASN A 161 -22.04 -4.76 10.95
CA ASN A 161 -23.47 -4.81 10.62
C ASN A 161 -24.08 -6.21 10.80
N ILE A 162 -23.31 -7.29 10.78
CA ILE A 162 -23.85 -8.65 10.93
C ILE A 162 -23.63 -9.13 12.36
N ILE A 163 -24.71 -9.55 12.99
CA ILE A 163 -24.70 -10.12 14.33
C ILE A 163 -25.36 -11.49 14.35
N TYR A 164 -24.97 -12.30 15.34
CA TYR A 164 -25.71 -13.51 15.67
C TYR A 164 -27.03 -13.12 16.34
N LYS A 165 -28.14 -13.67 15.84
CA LYS A 165 -29.46 -13.56 16.47
C LYS A 165 -30.27 -14.80 16.15
N GLU A 166 -30.63 -15.55 17.19
CA GLU A 166 -31.26 -16.85 17.01
C GLU A 166 -32.61 -16.74 16.28
N ASN A 167 -32.87 -17.68 15.36
CA ASN A 167 -34.09 -17.74 14.55
C ASN A 167 -34.38 -16.48 13.72
N GLU A 168 -33.34 -15.73 13.38
CA GLU A 168 -33.41 -14.67 12.37
C GLU A 168 -32.88 -15.12 11.01
N LEU A 169 -33.13 -14.28 10.01
CA LEU A 169 -32.75 -14.49 8.62
C LEU A 169 -31.85 -13.36 8.14
N LEU A 170 -30.69 -13.72 7.60
CA LEU A 170 -29.83 -12.84 6.84
C LEU A 170 -29.96 -13.17 5.36
N GLN A 171 -30.38 -12.20 4.54
CA GLN A 171 -30.50 -12.39 3.09
C GLN A 171 -29.37 -11.69 2.34
N LEU A 172 -28.84 -12.37 1.31
CA LEU A 172 -27.81 -11.81 0.44
C LEU A 172 -28.27 -10.52 -0.25
N LYS A 173 -29.55 -10.43 -0.59
CA LYS A 173 -30.15 -9.23 -1.21
C LYS A 173 -29.93 -8.01 -0.31
N ASP A 174 -30.29 -8.12 0.97
CA ASP A 174 -30.23 -7.01 1.92
C ASP A 174 -28.78 -6.57 2.15
N ILE A 175 -27.85 -7.52 2.30
CA ILE A 175 -26.40 -7.24 2.39
C ILE A 175 -25.94 -6.44 1.18
N CYS A 176 -26.22 -6.93 -0.03
CA CYS A 176 -25.73 -6.29 -1.25
C CYS A 176 -26.38 -4.92 -1.45
N GLN A 177 -27.67 -4.76 -1.14
CA GLN A 177 -28.38 -3.50 -1.27
C GLN A 177 -27.86 -2.44 -0.30
N LEU A 178 -27.64 -2.81 0.96
CA LEU A 178 -27.14 -1.91 1.99
C LEU A 178 -25.66 -1.55 1.78
N TYR A 179 -24.82 -2.52 1.43
CA TYR A 179 -23.39 -2.27 1.21
C TYR A 179 -23.13 -1.45 -0.06
N LEU A 180 -23.81 -1.77 -1.18
CA LEU A 180 -23.61 -1.09 -2.45
C LEU A 180 -24.46 0.16 -2.62
N ASN A 181 -25.40 0.40 -1.71
CA ASN A 181 -26.42 1.44 -1.80
C ASN A 181 -27.16 1.43 -3.16
N LYS A 182 -27.56 0.23 -3.60
CA LYS A 182 -28.22 0.00 -4.90
C LYS A 182 -29.39 -0.96 -4.75
N ASN A 183 -30.53 -0.60 -5.33
CA ASN A 183 -31.74 -1.43 -5.26
C ASN A 183 -31.69 -2.64 -6.20
N ASP A 184 -31.01 -2.51 -7.35
CA ASP A 184 -30.88 -3.58 -8.34
C ASP A 184 -29.42 -4.00 -8.50
N ILE A 185 -29.19 -5.31 -8.49
CA ILE A 185 -27.86 -5.91 -8.35
C ILE A 185 -27.72 -7.05 -9.33
N HIS A 186 -26.81 -6.86 -10.28
CA HIS A 186 -26.50 -7.86 -11.30
C HIS A 186 -26.02 -9.18 -10.66
N SER A 187 -26.40 -10.31 -11.25
CA SER A 187 -26.16 -11.65 -10.71
C SER A 187 -24.66 -11.97 -10.49
N SER A 188 -23.78 -11.48 -11.36
CA SER A 188 -22.33 -11.64 -11.21
C SER A 188 -21.78 -10.93 -9.96
N ILE A 189 -22.31 -9.74 -9.66
CA ILE A 189 -21.93 -8.95 -8.48
C ILE A 189 -22.44 -9.65 -7.21
N SER A 190 -23.69 -10.11 -7.23
CA SER A 190 -24.29 -10.88 -6.14
C SER A 190 -23.50 -12.16 -5.84
N THR A 191 -23.01 -12.85 -6.87
CA THR A 191 -22.21 -14.07 -6.72
C THR A 191 -20.87 -13.81 -6.03
N LYS A 192 -20.17 -12.72 -6.37
CA LYS A 192 -18.94 -12.29 -5.71
C LYS A 192 -19.18 -12.07 -4.22
N TYR A 193 -20.16 -11.23 -3.86
CA TYR A 193 -20.44 -10.91 -2.45
C TYR A 193 -20.93 -12.12 -1.65
N ARG A 194 -21.68 -13.04 -2.28
CA ARG A 194 -22.05 -14.31 -1.65
C ARG A 194 -20.83 -15.08 -1.15
N GLN A 195 -19.82 -15.28 -2.00
CA GLN A 195 -18.62 -16.04 -1.65
C GLN A 195 -17.87 -15.39 -0.48
N GLU A 196 -17.76 -14.06 -0.47
CA GLU A 196 -17.10 -13.31 0.60
C GLU A 196 -17.89 -13.41 1.93
N VAL A 197 -19.23 -13.38 1.90
CA VAL A 197 -20.07 -13.60 3.09
C VAL A 197 -19.94 -15.02 3.63
N GLU A 198 -19.94 -16.04 2.75
CA GLU A 198 -19.76 -17.44 3.16
C GLU A 198 -18.41 -17.64 3.88
N MET A 199 -17.34 -17.03 3.36
CA MET A 199 -16.03 -17.02 4.02
C MET A 199 -16.07 -16.35 5.39
N TYR A 200 -16.65 -15.14 5.48
CA TYR A 200 -16.80 -14.42 6.75
C TYR A 200 -17.56 -15.24 7.80
N ILE A 201 -18.68 -15.86 7.42
CA ILE A 201 -19.48 -16.68 8.34
C ILE A 201 -18.68 -17.90 8.82
N LYS A 202 -17.95 -18.55 7.90
CA LYS A 202 -17.11 -19.71 8.22
C LYS A 202 -16.02 -19.38 9.24
N GLU A 203 -15.40 -18.20 9.13
CA GLU A 203 -14.33 -17.74 10.02
C GLU A 203 -14.87 -17.25 11.39
N THR A 204 -15.97 -16.49 11.38
CA THR A 204 -16.53 -15.83 12.57
C THR A 204 -17.49 -16.72 13.37
N TYR A 205 -18.34 -17.50 12.70
CA TYR A 205 -19.41 -18.29 13.31
C TYR A 205 -19.23 -19.78 13.05
N LYS A 206 -18.23 -20.39 13.68
CA LYS A 206 -17.80 -21.79 13.46
C LYS A 206 -18.91 -22.84 13.62
N ASN A 207 -19.97 -22.54 14.36
CA ASN A 207 -21.09 -23.45 14.61
C ASN A 207 -22.29 -23.24 13.68
N LEU A 208 -22.20 -22.31 12.73
CA LEU A 208 -23.26 -22.02 11.76
C LEU A 208 -22.95 -22.63 10.40
N LYS A 209 -24.02 -22.98 9.69
CA LYS A 209 -23.94 -23.35 8.27
C LYS A 209 -23.52 -22.11 7.47
N CYS A 210 -22.37 -22.18 6.82
CA CYS A 210 -21.80 -21.04 6.10
C CYS A 210 -22.33 -20.91 4.67
N GLU A 211 -22.82 -21.98 4.05
CA GLU A 211 -23.27 -21.95 2.65
C GLU A 211 -24.63 -21.29 2.49
N TYR A 212 -24.73 -20.38 1.52
CA TYR A 212 -26.01 -19.77 1.14
C TYR A 212 -26.97 -20.83 0.61
N GLY A 213 -28.18 -20.89 1.15
CA GLY A 213 -29.13 -21.92 0.76
C GLY A 213 -30.55 -21.63 1.17
N VAL A 214 -31.41 -22.63 0.98
CA VAL A 214 -32.79 -22.60 1.45
C VAL A 214 -32.81 -22.91 2.94
N VAL A 215 -33.46 -22.05 3.71
CA VAL A 215 -33.65 -22.17 5.16
C VAL A 215 -35.13 -22.09 5.50
N MET A 216 -35.54 -22.81 6.54
CA MET A 216 -36.91 -22.81 7.05
C MET A 216 -37.00 -21.89 8.28
N LEU A 217 -37.87 -20.89 8.20
CA LEU A 217 -38.28 -20.04 9.33
C LEU A 217 -39.80 -19.96 9.38
N ASN A 218 -40.39 -20.24 10.55
CA ASN A 218 -41.84 -20.14 10.78
C ASN A 218 -42.68 -20.83 9.70
N ALA A 219 -42.32 -22.08 9.37
CA ALA A 219 -42.93 -22.90 8.32
C ALA A 219 -42.87 -22.32 6.88
N LYS A 220 -42.07 -21.28 6.65
CA LYS A 220 -41.82 -20.69 5.32
C LYS A 220 -40.37 -20.91 4.89
N GLN A 221 -40.17 -21.07 3.59
CA GLN A 221 -38.86 -21.21 2.97
C GLN A 221 -38.31 -19.84 2.55
N TYR A 222 -37.05 -19.59 2.88
CA TYR A 222 -36.31 -18.40 2.47
C TYR A 222 -34.95 -18.80 1.91
N LYS A 223 -34.34 -17.93 1.10
CA LYS A 223 -32.92 -18.06 0.69
C LYS A 223 -32.06 -17.11 1.53
N GLY A 224 -31.06 -17.65 2.22
CA GLY A 224 -30.24 -16.88 3.16
C GLY A 224 -29.46 -17.74 4.13
N TRP A 225 -29.00 -17.09 5.20
CA TRP A 225 -28.36 -17.72 6.35
C TRP A 225 -29.26 -17.58 7.58
N LYS A 226 -29.40 -18.66 8.34
CA LYS A 226 -30.21 -18.68 9.57
C LYS A 226 -29.35 -18.28 10.77
N HIS A 227 -29.98 -17.71 11.79
CA HIS A 227 -29.36 -17.27 13.05
C HIS A 227 -28.45 -16.03 12.91
N LEU A 228 -28.55 -15.33 11.77
CA LEU A 228 -27.81 -14.11 11.51
C LEU A 228 -28.80 -13.01 11.16
N TYR A 229 -28.42 -11.78 11.50
CA TYR A 229 -29.27 -10.60 11.32
C TYR A 229 -28.40 -9.39 10.98
N ILE A 230 -28.92 -8.49 10.13
CA ILE A 230 -28.32 -7.18 9.91
C ILE A 230 -28.78 -6.28 11.05
N LYS A 231 -27.84 -5.75 11.83
CA LYS A 231 -28.09 -4.77 12.89
C LYS A 231 -28.77 -3.54 12.29
N ASN A 232 -30.10 -3.52 12.32
CA ASN A 232 -30.86 -2.31 12.12
C ASN A 232 -30.67 -1.42 13.37
N GLU A 233 -30.54 -0.11 13.16
CA GLU A 233 -30.57 0.87 14.25
C GLU A 233 -31.83 0.71 15.13
#